data_AF-A0A7S1TVS2-F1
#
_entry.id   AF-A0A7S1TVS2-F1
#
_cell.length_a   1.000
_cell.length_b   1.000
_cell.length_c   1.000
_cell.angle_alpha   90.00
_cell.angle_beta   90.00
_cell.angle_gamma   90.00
#
_symmetry.space_group_name_H-M   'P 1'
#
loop_
_entity.id
_entity.type
_entity.pdbx_description
1 polymer ?
#
loop_
_entity_poly.entity_id
_entity_poly.type
_entity_poly.pdbx_seq_one_letter_code
_entity_poly.pdbx_strand_id
1 'polypeptide(L)'
;MDKAAKRASLRAAIIQASKEAFAARENTIIVAPISPTPLPIVQAVLDKVSVNADDVVLDLGCGDGRWLVAAAEAYGCRCVGYELEDERIAKCGEAIAAAGVGALVEVRRQDIFEVDLSEASVLVFYLFSDAIQRLKDKVSAEIAPACRVVSVGFAVPGWEAAWVHRGGGGPPVFAYAAEAIKASAAAEA
;
A
#
# COMPACT_ATOMS: atom_id res chain seq x y z
N MET A 1 -31.22 12.35 1.56
CA MET A 1 -29.74 12.40 1.49
C MET A 1 -29.28 11.22 0.66
N ASP A 2 -28.51 11.47 -0.40
CA ASP A 2 -28.03 10.44 -1.33
C ASP A 2 -27.15 9.39 -0.61
N LYS A 3 -27.29 8.12 -0.99
CA LYS A 3 -26.49 6.99 -0.48
C LYS A 3 -24.99 7.23 -0.69
N ALA A 4 -24.60 7.88 -1.79
CA ALA A 4 -23.20 8.21 -2.05
C ALA A 4 -22.67 9.25 -1.05
N ALA A 5 -23.44 10.31 -0.79
CA ALA A 5 -23.11 11.34 0.20
C ALA A 5 -22.96 10.76 1.63
N LYS A 6 -23.83 9.82 2.02
CA LYS A 6 -23.76 9.15 3.32
C LYS A 6 -22.50 8.28 3.46
N ARG A 7 -22.09 7.58 2.40
CA ARG A 7 -20.84 6.78 2.37
C ARG A 7 -19.58 7.64 2.42
N ALA A 8 -19.57 8.76 1.71
CA ALA A 8 -18.46 9.72 1.74
C ALA A 8 -18.29 10.32 3.15
N SER A 9 -19.39 10.73 3.78
CA SER A 9 -19.39 11.26 5.15
C SER A 9 -18.91 10.25 6.19
N LEU A 10 -19.33 8.98 6.11
CA LEU A 10 -18.84 7.93 6.99
C LEU A 10 -17.34 7.67 6.83
N ARG A 11 -16.83 7.64 5.59
CA ARG A 11 -15.40 7.49 5.33
C ARG A 11 -14.59 8.64 5.90
N ALA A 12 -15.05 9.87 5.72
CA ALA A 12 -14.40 11.05 6.29
C ALA A 12 -14.37 10.99 7.83
N ALA A 13 -15.45 10.56 8.47
CA ALA A 13 -15.51 10.40 9.93
C ALA A 13 -14.55 9.31 10.44
N ILE A 14 -14.45 8.17 9.76
CA ILE A 14 -13.50 7.09 10.11
C ILE A 14 -12.05 7.58 9.97
N ILE A 15 -11.75 8.30 8.89
CA ILE A 15 -10.43 8.91 8.66
C ILE A 15 -10.10 9.85 9.81
N GLN A 16 -11.02 10.74 10.17
CA GLN A 16 -10.81 11.74 11.21
C GLN A 16 -10.60 11.10 12.59
N ALA A 17 -11.46 10.16 12.99
CA ALA A 17 -11.34 9.46 14.26
C ALA A 17 -10.02 8.66 14.35
N SER A 18 -9.58 8.07 13.23
CA SER A 18 -8.31 7.37 13.17
C SER A 18 -7.11 8.32 13.30
N LYS A 19 -7.17 9.52 12.67
CA LYS A 19 -6.15 10.56 12.84
C LYS A 19 -6.07 11.01 14.30
N GLU A 20 -7.20 11.22 14.97
CA GLU A 20 -7.26 11.67 16.37
C GLU A 20 -6.73 10.61 17.35
N ALA A 21 -7.18 9.36 17.23
CA ALA A 21 -6.73 8.25 18.07
C ALA A 21 -5.22 7.99 17.92
N PHE A 22 -4.66 8.34 16.78
CA PHE A 22 -3.25 8.13 16.47
C PHE A 22 -2.37 9.34 16.82
N ALA A 23 -2.86 10.57 16.65
CA ALA A 23 -2.18 11.79 17.10
C ALA A 23 -1.92 11.82 18.61
N ALA A 24 -2.72 11.07 19.37
CA ALA A 24 -2.51 10.86 20.80
C ALA A 24 -1.33 9.94 21.14
N ARG A 25 -0.66 9.34 20.15
CA ARG A 25 0.56 8.52 20.30
C ARG A 25 1.76 9.36 19.84
N GLU A 26 2.79 9.49 20.68
CA GLU A 26 3.89 10.45 20.51
C GLU A 26 4.63 10.37 19.15
N ASN A 27 4.99 11.55 18.64
CA ASN A 27 6.03 11.89 17.65
C ASN A 27 6.13 11.09 16.33
N THR A 28 5.06 10.43 15.91
CA THR A 28 5.01 9.71 14.63
C THR A 28 4.13 10.47 13.64
N ILE A 29 4.65 10.82 12.45
CA ILE A 29 3.85 11.40 11.38
C ILE A 29 2.78 10.38 10.98
N ILE A 30 1.50 10.76 11.07
CA ILE A 30 0.40 9.87 10.74
C ILE A 30 0.27 9.74 9.24
N VAL A 31 0.73 8.62 8.69
CA VAL A 31 0.66 8.37 7.25
C VAL A 31 -0.57 7.58 6.84
N ALA A 32 -1.27 6.90 7.75
CA ALA A 32 -2.48 6.12 7.44
C ALA A 32 -3.38 5.86 8.68
N PRO A 33 -4.66 5.53 8.52
CA PRO A 33 -5.50 4.99 9.58
C PRO A 33 -5.34 3.47 9.72
N ILE A 34 -5.71 2.89 10.87
CA ILE A 34 -5.86 1.43 11.00
C ILE A 34 -7.10 1.00 10.22
N SER A 35 -6.90 0.60 8.96
CA SER A 35 -7.99 0.22 8.08
C SER A 35 -7.49 -0.86 7.13
N PRO A 36 -7.57 -2.14 7.51
CA PRO A 36 -6.80 -3.12 6.80
C PRO A 36 -7.64 -3.67 5.62
N THR A 37 -7.02 -3.78 4.43
CA THR A 37 -7.75 -4.07 3.18
C THR A 37 -8.37 -5.46 3.20
N PRO A 38 -9.68 -5.65 2.94
CA PRO A 38 -10.29 -6.97 2.91
C PRO A 38 -9.55 -7.97 2.00
N LEU A 39 -9.28 -9.18 2.49
CA LEU A 39 -8.49 -10.19 1.77
C LEU A 39 -8.99 -10.50 0.34
N PRO A 40 -10.30 -10.55 0.04
CA PRO A 40 -10.76 -10.73 -1.34
C PRO A 40 -10.34 -9.60 -2.29
N ILE A 41 -10.18 -8.38 -1.77
CA ILE A 41 -9.67 -7.24 -2.56
C ILE A 41 -8.16 -7.38 -2.75
N VAL A 42 -7.43 -7.77 -1.70
CA VAL A 42 -5.99 -8.05 -1.77
C VAL A 42 -5.70 -9.06 -2.88
N GLN A 43 -6.37 -10.21 -2.86
CA GLN A 43 -6.21 -11.27 -3.86
C GLN A 43 -6.54 -10.78 -5.27
N ALA A 44 -7.71 -10.15 -5.46
CA ALA A 44 -8.14 -9.65 -6.77
C ALA A 44 -7.16 -8.61 -7.35
N VAL A 45 -6.51 -7.81 -6.49
CA VAL A 45 -5.52 -6.82 -6.91
C VAL A 45 -4.20 -7.49 -7.27
N LEU A 46 -3.71 -8.43 -6.45
CA LEU A 46 -2.47 -9.17 -6.73
C LEU A 46 -2.57 -9.96 -8.04
N ASP A 47 -3.71 -10.62 -8.29
CA ASP A 47 -3.99 -11.28 -9.58
C ASP A 47 -3.97 -10.27 -10.73
N LYS A 48 -4.59 -9.11 -10.51
CA LYS A 48 -4.72 -8.09 -11.56
C LYS A 48 -3.39 -7.45 -11.94
N VAL A 49 -2.48 -7.27 -10.99
CA VAL A 49 -1.10 -6.82 -11.27
C VAL A 49 -0.17 -7.98 -11.63
N SER A 50 -0.72 -9.20 -11.76
CA SER A 50 -0.02 -10.38 -12.25
C SER A 50 1.26 -10.67 -11.46
N VAL A 51 1.13 -10.69 -10.13
CA VAL A 51 2.24 -11.10 -9.26
C VAL A 51 2.67 -12.53 -9.60
N ASN A 52 3.98 -12.77 -9.61
CA ASN A 52 4.56 -14.08 -9.83
C ASN A 52 5.80 -14.30 -8.94
N ALA A 53 6.37 -15.49 -8.96
CA ALA A 53 7.48 -15.89 -8.07
C ALA A 53 8.76 -15.06 -8.23
N ASP A 54 8.97 -14.43 -9.39
CA ASP A 54 10.16 -13.61 -9.66
C ASP A 54 9.99 -12.16 -9.14
N ASP A 55 8.80 -11.81 -8.66
CA ASP A 55 8.52 -10.46 -8.16
C ASP A 55 9.08 -10.22 -6.76
N VAL A 56 9.48 -8.96 -6.52
CA VAL A 56 9.68 -8.39 -5.19
C VAL A 56 8.52 -7.44 -4.88
N VAL A 57 7.73 -7.78 -3.87
CA VAL A 57 6.60 -6.96 -3.38
C VAL A 57 7.06 -6.11 -2.19
N LEU A 58 7.00 -4.78 -2.34
CA LEU A 58 7.21 -3.84 -1.23
C LEU A 58 5.86 -3.30 -0.74
N ASP A 59 5.62 -3.32 0.57
CA ASP A 59 4.42 -2.74 1.20
C ASP A 59 4.81 -1.63 2.18
N LEU A 60 4.47 -0.38 1.83
CA LEU A 60 4.78 0.81 2.64
C LEU A 60 3.66 1.08 3.65
N GLY A 61 3.97 0.88 4.93
CA GLY A 61 2.97 0.89 6.02
C GLY A 61 2.24 -0.45 6.09
N CYS A 62 3.00 -1.55 6.14
CA CYS A 62 2.48 -2.90 5.93
C CYS A 62 1.52 -3.40 7.03
N GLY A 63 1.48 -2.74 8.18
CA GLY A 63 0.53 -3.02 9.24
C GLY A 63 0.54 -4.47 9.71
N ASP A 64 -0.57 -5.20 9.50
CA ASP A 64 -0.70 -6.61 9.87
C ASP A 64 -0.09 -7.59 8.86
N GLY A 65 0.54 -7.09 7.80
CA GLY A 65 1.26 -7.90 6.80
C GLY A 65 0.39 -8.59 5.77
N ARG A 66 -0.92 -8.33 5.73
CA ARG A 66 -1.84 -9.11 4.88
C ARG A 66 -1.52 -9.11 3.40
N TRP A 67 -0.95 -8.02 2.86
CA TRP A 67 -0.51 -7.96 1.47
C TRP A 67 0.69 -8.87 1.24
N LEU A 68 1.67 -8.81 2.15
CA LEU A 68 2.89 -9.62 2.11
C LEU A 68 2.57 -11.11 2.24
N VAL A 69 1.77 -11.48 3.23
CA VAL A 69 1.38 -12.88 3.48
C VAL A 69 0.60 -13.42 2.29
N ALA A 70 -0.42 -12.68 1.82
CA ALA A 70 -1.22 -13.13 0.68
C ALA A 70 -0.36 -13.28 -0.60
N ALA A 71 0.58 -12.38 -0.84
CA ALA A 71 1.46 -12.44 -2.01
C ALA A 71 2.45 -13.62 -1.93
N ALA A 72 3.07 -13.83 -0.78
CA ALA A 72 4.00 -14.94 -0.57
C ALA A 72 3.30 -16.29 -0.65
N GLU A 73 2.13 -16.46 -0.01
CA GLU A 73 1.37 -17.71 -0.02
C GLU A 73 0.86 -18.07 -1.42
N ALA A 74 0.32 -17.09 -2.16
CA ALA A 74 -0.31 -17.36 -3.45
C ALA A 74 0.68 -17.48 -4.62
N TYR A 75 1.78 -16.71 -4.58
CA TYR A 75 2.70 -16.60 -5.74
C TYR A 75 4.14 -17.01 -5.44
N GLY A 76 4.51 -17.27 -4.19
CA GLY A 76 5.88 -17.67 -3.83
C GLY A 76 6.92 -16.57 -4.03
N CYS A 77 6.49 -15.31 -4.09
CA CYS A 77 7.33 -14.15 -4.36
C CYS A 77 8.02 -13.61 -3.09
N ARG A 78 9.12 -12.87 -3.27
CA ARG A 78 9.80 -12.21 -2.14
C ARG A 78 9.02 -10.95 -1.75
N CYS A 79 8.84 -10.75 -0.45
CA CYS A 79 8.06 -9.65 0.09
C CYS A 79 8.84 -8.91 1.18
N VAL A 80 8.78 -7.57 1.18
CA VAL A 80 9.36 -6.74 2.26
C VAL A 80 8.35 -5.69 2.69
N GLY A 81 7.99 -5.72 3.97
CA GLY A 81 7.13 -4.74 4.61
C GLY A 81 7.91 -3.69 5.38
N TYR A 82 7.45 -2.44 5.34
CA TYR A 82 8.00 -1.35 6.13
C TYR A 82 6.93 -0.77 7.05
N GLU A 83 7.23 -0.67 8.34
CA GLU A 83 6.31 -0.23 9.39
C GLU A 83 7.08 0.48 10.50
N LEU A 84 6.46 1.41 11.24
CA LEU A 84 7.10 2.13 12.35
C LEU A 84 6.59 1.67 13.72
N GLU A 85 5.37 1.14 13.78
CA GLU A 85 4.74 0.73 15.04
C GLU A 85 5.13 -0.70 15.44
N ASP A 86 5.83 -0.82 16.58
CA ASP A 86 6.29 -2.11 17.12
C ASP A 86 5.15 -3.12 17.32
N GLU A 87 3.96 -2.67 17.75
CA GLU A 87 2.79 -3.53 17.93
C GLU A 87 2.31 -4.13 16.59
N ARG A 88 2.39 -3.36 15.50
CA ARG A 88 2.02 -3.84 14.16
C ARG A 88 3.05 -4.80 13.61
N ILE A 89 4.34 -4.48 13.77
CA ILE A 89 5.43 -5.37 13.38
C ILE A 89 5.30 -6.73 14.08
N ALA A 90 4.97 -6.74 15.37
CA ALA A 90 4.71 -7.98 16.11
C ALA A 90 3.54 -8.79 15.51
N LYS A 91 2.40 -8.14 15.26
CA LYS A 91 1.22 -8.77 14.62
C LYS A 91 1.54 -9.30 13.22
N CYS A 92 2.31 -8.54 12.44
CA CYS A 92 2.79 -8.95 11.13
C CYS A 92 3.66 -10.21 11.23
N GLY A 93 4.60 -10.25 12.18
CA GLY A 93 5.44 -11.41 12.46
C GLY A 93 4.66 -12.65 12.86
N GLU A 94 3.62 -12.50 13.70
CA GLU A 94 2.70 -13.59 14.05
C GLU A 94 1.98 -14.15 12.81
N ALA A 95 1.47 -13.28 11.93
CA ALA A 95 0.80 -13.68 10.70
C ALA A 95 1.75 -14.41 9.72
N ILE A 96 2.98 -13.90 9.57
CA ILE A 96 4.03 -14.53 8.73
C ILE A 96 4.38 -15.93 9.25
N ALA A 97 4.56 -16.06 10.57
CA ALA A 97 4.87 -17.35 11.19
C ALA A 97 3.70 -18.34 11.05
N ALA A 98 2.46 -17.88 11.27
CA ALA A 98 1.25 -18.70 11.15
C ALA A 98 1.03 -19.21 9.71
N ALA A 99 1.35 -18.39 8.71
CA ALA A 99 1.29 -18.75 7.29
C ALA A 99 2.50 -19.60 6.81
N GLY A 100 3.56 -19.70 7.62
CA GLY A 100 4.76 -20.45 7.24
C GLY A 100 5.59 -19.83 6.11
N VAL A 101 5.43 -18.52 5.86
CA VAL A 101 6.07 -17.80 4.74
C VAL A 101 7.31 -17.00 5.14
N GLY A 102 7.87 -17.25 6.33
CA GLY A 102 9.00 -16.48 6.87
C GLY A 102 10.29 -16.54 6.05
N ALA A 103 10.44 -17.50 5.12
CA ALA A 103 11.56 -17.53 4.19
C ALA A 103 11.43 -16.54 3.02
N LEU A 104 10.20 -16.06 2.75
CA LEU A 104 9.87 -15.17 1.64
C LEU A 104 9.53 -13.75 2.10
N VAL A 105 9.09 -13.59 3.35
CA VAL A 105 8.60 -12.31 3.89
C VAL A 105 9.53 -11.76 4.96
N GLU A 106 9.97 -10.53 4.76
CA GLU A 106 10.71 -9.73 5.75
C GLU A 106 9.88 -8.50 6.17
N VAL A 107 9.99 -8.10 7.43
CA VAL A 107 9.38 -6.85 7.95
C VAL A 107 10.46 -6.02 8.62
N ARG A 108 10.58 -4.76 8.21
CA ARG A 108 11.60 -3.84 8.69
C ARG A 108 10.95 -2.67 9.41
N ARG A 109 11.50 -2.32 10.58
CA ARG A 109 11.15 -1.08 11.26
C ARG A 109 11.86 0.09 10.59
N GLN A 110 11.18 0.84 9.72
CA GLN A 110 11.79 1.93 8.97
C GLN A 110 10.75 2.96 8.51
N ASP A 111 11.15 4.22 8.40
CA ASP A 111 10.32 5.25 7.79
C ASP A 111 10.21 5.00 6.28
N ILE A 112 8.98 4.85 5.79
CA ILE A 112 8.62 4.64 4.39
C ILE A 112 9.15 5.74 3.45
N PHE A 113 9.39 6.96 3.96
CA PHE A 113 9.94 8.06 3.16
C PHE A 113 11.45 7.90 2.89
N GLU A 114 12.14 7.01 3.62
CA GLU A 114 13.58 6.78 3.52
C GLU A 114 13.94 5.44 2.86
N VAL A 115 12.94 4.62 2.52
CA VAL A 115 13.12 3.31 1.89
C VAL A 115 13.62 3.45 0.45
N ASP A 116 14.58 2.61 0.03
CA ASP A 116 14.96 2.47 -1.38
C ASP A 116 13.88 1.65 -2.12
N LEU A 117 13.27 2.25 -3.14
CA LEU A 117 12.18 1.64 -3.92
C LEU A 117 12.66 0.94 -5.20
N SER A 118 13.96 0.96 -5.49
CA SER A 118 14.50 0.51 -6.77
C SER A 118 14.35 -1.00 -7.03
N GLU A 119 14.30 -1.81 -5.97
CA GLU A 119 14.10 -3.27 -6.09
C GLU A 119 12.63 -3.68 -6.28
N ALA A 120 11.68 -2.76 -6.12
CA ALA A 120 10.26 -3.08 -6.17
C ALA A 120 9.82 -3.52 -7.58
N SER A 121 9.38 -4.78 -7.71
CA SER A 121 8.63 -5.23 -8.88
C SER A 121 7.14 -4.86 -8.76
N VAL A 122 6.62 -4.87 -7.52
CA VAL A 122 5.29 -4.39 -7.15
C VAL A 122 5.42 -3.53 -5.89
N LEU A 123 4.87 -2.32 -5.92
CA LEU A 123 4.84 -1.41 -4.79
C LEU A 123 3.40 -1.22 -4.32
N VAL A 124 3.12 -1.47 -3.05
CA VAL A 124 1.81 -1.30 -2.43
C VAL A 124 1.88 -0.22 -1.36
N PHE A 125 0.85 0.63 -1.31
CA PHE A 125 0.65 1.53 -0.18
C PHE A 125 -0.84 1.82 0.06
N TYR A 126 -1.24 1.84 1.33
CA TYR A 126 -2.55 2.33 1.76
C TYR A 126 -2.39 3.47 2.78
N LEU A 127 -2.24 4.68 2.25
CA LEU A 127 -1.87 5.86 3.03
C LEU A 127 -2.89 7.00 2.86
N PHE A 128 -2.80 8.01 3.72
CA PHE A 128 -3.50 9.28 3.54
C PHE A 128 -2.96 10.04 2.34
N SER A 129 -3.83 10.86 1.74
CA SER A 129 -3.49 11.67 0.57
C SER A 129 -2.24 12.53 0.77
N ASP A 130 -2.02 13.11 1.96
CA ASP A 130 -0.85 13.96 2.21
C ASP A 130 0.47 13.16 2.19
N ALA A 131 0.45 11.94 2.73
CA ALA A 131 1.60 11.03 2.70
C ALA A 131 1.87 10.52 1.27
N ILE A 132 0.81 10.20 0.51
CA ILE A 132 0.91 9.83 -0.91
C ILE A 132 1.54 10.97 -1.71
N GLN A 133 1.12 12.22 -1.48
CA GLN A 133 1.68 13.37 -2.17
C GLN A 133 3.17 13.56 -1.87
N ARG A 134 3.58 13.37 -0.61
CA ARG A 134 5.00 13.41 -0.24
C ARG A 134 5.81 12.26 -0.85
N LEU A 135 5.21 11.08 -1.04
CA LEU A 135 5.87 9.93 -1.69
C LEU A 135 5.91 10.04 -3.21
N LYS A 136 4.97 10.75 -3.83
CA LYS A 136 4.75 10.74 -5.28
C LYS A 136 6.04 10.95 -6.08
N ASP A 137 6.81 11.98 -5.74
CA ASP A 137 8.03 12.33 -6.49
C ASP A 137 9.13 11.29 -6.29
N LYS A 138 9.30 10.81 -5.05
CA LYS A 138 10.23 9.72 -4.70
C LYS A 138 9.89 8.44 -5.46
N VAL A 139 8.62 8.03 -5.45
CA VAL A 139 8.15 6.84 -6.17
C VAL A 139 8.40 7.00 -7.67
N SER A 140 8.07 8.16 -8.25
CA SER A 140 8.28 8.42 -9.68
C SER A 140 9.77 8.33 -10.07
N ALA A 141 10.65 8.84 -9.20
CA ALA A 141 12.09 8.83 -9.43
C ALA A 141 12.71 7.42 -9.30
N GLU A 142 12.38 6.70 -8.23
CA GLU A 142 13.17 5.53 -7.80
C GLU A 142 12.70 4.19 -8.35
N ILE A 143 11.40 4.01 -8.62
CA ILE A 143 10.91 2.70 -9.08
C ILE A 143 11.50 2.32 -10.44
N ALA A 144 11.68 1.02 -10.68
CA ALA A 144 12.05 0.52 -12.00
C ALA A 144 10.92 0.75 -13.03
N PRO A 145 11.22 0.92 -14.32
CA PRO A 145 10.19 1.09 -15.37
C PRO A 145 9.17 -0.06 -15.44
N ALA A 146 9.57 -1.28 -15.10
CA ALA A 146 8.69 -2.45 -15.09
C ALA A 146 7.84 -2.57 -13.81
N CYS A 147 8.01 -1.69 -12.83
CA CYS A 147 7.28 -1.75 -11.56
C CYS A 147 5.77 -1.52 -11.77
N ARG A 148 4.95 -2.22 -10.99
CA ARG A 148 3.51 -1.99 -10.89
C ARG A 148 3.20 -1.39 -9.53
N VAL A 149 2.52 -0.25 -9.51
CA VAL A 149 2.21 0.47 -8.27
C VAL A 149 0.73 0.32 -7.92
N VAL A 150 0.44 0.03 -6.65
CA VAL A 150 -0.89 -0.18 -6.10
C VAL A 150 -1.14 0.83 -4.99
N SER A 151 -2.08 1.74 -5.21
CA SER A 151 -2.57 2.69 -4.19
C SER A 151 -3.96 2.29 -3.73
N VAL A 152 -4.13 2.09 -2.43
CA VAL A 152 -5.41 1.74 -1.82
C VAL A 152 -6.09 2.99 -1.26
N GLY A 153 -7.40 3.10 -1.45
CA GLY A 153 -8.24 4.16 -0.90
C GLY A 153 -8.22 5.46 -1.70
N PHE A 154 -7.06 5.89 -2.18
CA PHE A 154 -6.87 7.17 -2.87
C PHE A 154 -6.13 7.00 -4.20
N ALA A 155 -6.56 7.74 -5.21
CA ALA A 155 -5.80 7.87 -6.44
C ALA A 155 -4.59 8.79 -6.19
N VAL A 156 -3.46 8.51 -6.83
CA VAL A 156 -2.28 9.38 -6.82
C VAL A 156 -2.50 10.54 -7.80
N PRO A 157 -2.48 11.81 -7.34
CA PRO A 157 -2.77 12.94 -8.20
C PRO A 157 -1.75 13.12 -9.33
N GLY A 158 -2.23 13.33 -10.55
CA GLY A 158 -1.40 13.46 -11.76
C GLY A 158 -0.96 12.13 -12.37
N TRP A 159 -1.28 10.98 -11.77
CA TRP A 159 -1.05 9.68 -12.39
C TRP A 159 -2.32 9.12 -13.03
N GLU A 160 -2.16 8.54 -14.22
CA GLU A 160 -3.24 7.82 -14.89
C GLU A 160 -3.25 6.34 -14.45
N ALA A 161 -4.37 5.91 -13.85
CA ALA A 161 -4.51 4.53 -13.40
C ALA A 161 -4.79 3.60 -14.58
N ALA A 162 -3.95 2.58 -14.76
CA ALA A 162 -4.17 1.51 -15.74
C ALA A 162 -5.38 0.64 -15.37
N TRP A 163 -5.70 0.53 -14.08
CA TRP A 163 -6.88 -0.17 -13.61
C TRP A 163 -7.38 0.35 -12.27
N VAL A 164 -8.70 0.24 -12.04
CA VAL A 164 -9.33 0.62 -10.78
C VAL A 164 -10.29 -0.46 -10.30
N HIS A 165 -10.03 -1.01 -9.11
CA HIS A 165 -10.98 -1.84 -8.39
C HIS A 165 -12.07 -0.98 -7.74
N ARG A 166 -13.33 -1.18 -8.14
CA ARG A 166 -14.50 -0.61 -7.47
C ARG A 166 -15.50 -1.73 -7.16
N GLY A 167 -15.54 -2.21 -5.92
CA GLY A 167 -16.41 -3.33 -5.55
C GLY A 167 -16.18 -3.84 -4.13
N GLY A 168 -16.94 -4.86 -3.72
CA GLY A 168 -16.65 -5.64 -2.50
C GLY A 168 -16.82 -4.93 -1.15
N GLY A 169 -17.40 -3.73 -1.11
CA GLY A 169 -17.63 -2.98 0.14
C GLY A 169 -16.38 -2.34 0.77
N GLY A 170 -15.20 -2.55 0.19
CA GLY A 170 -13.93 -1.98 0.68
C GLY A 170 -13.55 -0.63 0.06
N PRO A 171 -12.33 -0.14 0.35
CA PRO A 171 -11.76 1.02 -0.34
C PRO A 171 -11.54 0.71 -1.83
N PRO A 172 -11.63 1.71 -2.73
CA PRO A 172 -11.18 1.52 -4.10
C PRO A 172 -9.67 1.24 -4.12
N VAL A 173 -9.20 0.54 -5.14
CA VAL A 173 -7.76 0.29 -5.35
C VAL A 173 -7.39 0.71 -6.75
N PHE A 174 -6.26 1.40 -6.90
CA PHE A 174 -5.76 1.93 -8.15
C PHE A 174 -4.44 1.25 -8.47
N ALA A 175 -4.33 0.69 -9.67
CA ALA A 175 -3.09 0.10 -10.17
C ALA A 175 -2.53 0.96 -11.30
N TYR A 176 -1.22 1.16 -11.29
CA TYR A 176 -0.48 2.02 -12.20
C TYR A 176 0.70 1.26 -12.81
N ALA A 177 1.05 1.58 -14.05
CA ALA A 177 2.29 1.15 -14.68
C ALA A 177 3.38 2.21 -14.45
N ALA A 178 4.56 1.81 -14.00
CA ALA A 178 5.66 2.73 -13.75
C ALA A 178 6.13 3.49 -15.00
N GLU A 179 6.04 2.89 -16.18
CA GLU A 179 6.32 3.58 -17.45
C GLU A 179 5.43 4.82 -17.65
N ALA A 180 4.12 4.70 -17.36
CA ALA A 180 3.18 5.81 -17.46
C ALA A 180 3.47 6.88 -16.41
N ILE A 181 3.78 6.47 -15.17
CA ILE A 181 4.19 7.38 -14.08
C ILE A 181 5.40 8.21 -14.50
N LYS A 182 6.44 7.56 -15.01
CA LYS A 182 7.68 8.23 -15.44
C LYS A 182 7.48 9.12 -16.65
N ALA A 183 6.64 8.72 -17.60
CA ALA A 183 6.28 9.55 -18.75
C ALA A 183 5.56 10.84 -18.33
N SER A 184 4.62 10.76 -17.38
CA SER A 184 3.95 11.93 -16.81
C SER A 184 4.92 12.86 -16.09
N ALA A 185 5.84 12.30 -15.27
CA ALA A 185 6.83 13.11 -14.55
C ALA A 185 7.80 13.84 -15.51
N ALA A 186 8.19 13.20 -16.62
CA ALA A 186 9.05 13.83 -17.63
C ALA A 186 8.34 14.94 -18.42
N ALA A 187 7.02 14.92 -18.52
CA ALA A 187 6.23 15.96 -19.19
C ALA A 187 5.97 17.20 -18.31
N GLU A 188 6.13 17.07 -16.99
CA GLU A 188 5.99 18.16 -16.01
C GLU A 188 7.32 18.88 -15.70
N ALA A 189 8.46 18.35 -16.17
CA ALA A 189 9.81 18.87 -15.97
C ALA A 189 10.28 19.78 -17.11
#